data_AF-A0A484XN27-F1
#
_entry.id   AF-A0A484XN27-F1
#
_cell.length_a   1.000
_cell.length_b   1.000
_cell.length_c   1.000
_cell.angle_alpha   90.00
_cell.angle_beta   90.00
_cell.angle_gamma   90.00
#
_symmetry.space_group_name_H-M   'P 1'
#
loop_
_entity.id
_entity.type
_entity.pdbx_description
1 polymer ?
#
loop_
_entity_poly.entity_id
_entity_poly.type
_entity_poly.pdbx_seq_one_letter_code
_entity_poly.pdbx_strand_id
1 'polypeptide(L)'
;MLHWGQQNFDTVQILHNGKKVGTERIWYGDKEQVELGTDQDFWLALPKTEVPNIKAKYVLDKKELEAPLAAHQRVGEIQLYDRDKVVAHWPLVTLEPVNKGGFFSRLGDYLHHTL
;
A
#
# COMPACT_ATOMS: atom_id res chain seq x y z
N MET A 1 -26.90 38.87 6.51
CA MET A 1 -26.08 38.34 7.62
C MET A 1 -25.25 37.18 7.06
N LEU A 2 -23.92 37.30 7.06
CA LEU A 2 -22.99 36.26 6.59
C LEU A 2 -22.33 35.62 7.81
N HIS A 3 -23.06 34.74 8.48
CA HIS A 3 -22.47 33.80 9.43
C HIS A 3 -22.83 32.43 8.94
N TRP A 4 -21.86 31.70 8.38
CA TRP A 4 -21.85 30.26 8.04
C TRP A 4 -20.80 30.08 6.93
N GLY A 5 -19.71 29.34 7.08
CA GLY A 5 -19.16 28.65 8.23
C GLY A 5 -17.65 28.56 8.02
N GLN A 6 -16.90 28.89 9.07
CA GLN A 6 -15.50 28.54 9.18
C GLN A 6 -15.47 27.02 9.40
N GLN A 7 -15.56 26.25 8.32
CA GLN A 7 -15.38 24.81 8.42
C GLN A 7 -13.94 24.60 8.93
N ASN A 8 -13.80 24.03 10.12
CA ASN A 8 -12.52 23.59 10.65
C ASN A 8 -12.03 22.45 9.75
N PHE A 9 -11.37 22.81 8.66
CA PHE A 9 -10.60 21.88 7.84
C PHE A 9 -9.36 21.52 8.65
N ASP A 10 -9.26 20.24 9.00
CA ASP A 10 -8.04 19.72 9.60
C ASP A 10 -7.31 18.91 8.53
N THR A 11 -6.00 19.11 8.44
CA THR A 11 -5.14 18.27 7.62
C THR A 11 -4.93 16.96 8.37
N VAL A 12 -5.58 15.90 7.91
CA VAL A 12 -5.44 14.57 8.50
C VAL A 12 -4.55 13.73 7.60
N GLN A 13 -3.58 13.05 8.21
CA GLN A 13 -2.77 12.07 7.51
C GLN A 13 -3.59 10.80 7.32
N ILE A 14 -3.92 10.49 6.07
CA ILE A 14 -4.73 9.32 5.73
C ILE A 14 -3.83 8.10 5.52
N LEU A 15 -2.71 8.29 4.83
CA LEU A 15 -1.73 7.24 4.59
C LEU A 15 -0.36 7.63 5.14
N HIS A 16 0.36 6.64 5.65
CA HIS A 16 1.70 6.80 6.19
C HIS A 16 2.66 5.94 5.38
N ASN A 17 3.80 6.51 5.02
CA ASN A 17 4.85 5.80 4.30
C ASN A 17 5.30 4.56 5.11
N GLY A 18 5.39 3.41 4.44
CA GLY A 18 5.82 2.14 5.04
C GLY A 18 4.79 1.53 5.98
N LYS A 19 3.61 2.15 6.15
CA LYS A 19 2.53 1.57 6.93
C LYS A 19 1.79 0.54 6.09
N LYS A 20 1.63 -0.64 6.67
CA LYS A 20 0.81 -1.70 6.10
C LYS A 20 -0.63 -1.22 5.88
N VAL A 21 -1.06 -1.26 4.63
CA VAL A 21 -2.44 -1.00 4.20
C VAL A 21 -3.22 -2.31 4.13
N GLY A 22 -2.56 -3.42 3.79
CA GLY A 22 -3.15 -4.75 3.76
C GLY A 22 -2.10 -5.86 3.63
N THR A 23 -2.55 -7.10 3.72
CA THR A 23 -1.73 -8.28 3.44
C THR A 23 -2.42 -9.09 2.38
N GLU A 24 -1.68 -9.51 1.36
CA GLU A 24 -2.23 -10.28 0.25
C GLU A 24 -1.44 -11.58 0.07
N ARG A 25 -2.12 -12.64 -0.39
CA ARG A 25 -1.46 -13.92 -0.64
C ARG A 25 -0.62 -13.85 -1.91
N ILE A 26 0.59 -14.39 -1.84
CA ILE A 26 1.44 -14.59 -3.02
C ILE A 26 1.51 -16.05 -3.41
N TRP A 27 1.45 -16.28 -4.71
CA TRP A 27 1.69 -17.56 -5.36
C TRP A 27 3.12 -17.66 -5.87
N TYR A 28 3.66 -18.88 -5.81
CA TYR A 28 5.02 -19.20 -6.27
C TYR A 28 6.14 -18.41 -5.54
N GLY A 29 5.82 -17.78 -4.42
CA GLY A 29 6.76 -17.02 -3.59
C GLY A 29 7.58 -17.90 -2.64
N ASP A 30 8.69 -17.37 -2.15
CA ASP A 30 9.40 -17.86 -0.97
C ASP A 30 8.59 -17.61 0.32
N LYS A 31 7.69 -16.62 0.27
CA LYS A 31 6.67 -16.33 1.29
C LYS A 31 5.27 -16.60 0.74
N GLU A 32 4.36 -16.99 1.64
CA GLU A 32 2.94 -17.21 1.30
C GLU A 32 2.14 -15.90 1.22
N GLN A 33 2.64 -14.82 1.84
CA GLN A 33 1.95 -13.55 1.96
C GLN A 33 2.93 -12.39 1.81
N VAL A 34 2.44 -11.25 1.30
CA VAL A 34 3.19 -10.00 1.22
C VAL A 34 2.44 -8.87 1.89
N GLU A 35 3.19 -8.02 2.57
CA GLU A 35 2.65 -6.78 3.11
C GLU A 35 2.58 -5.74 2.01
N LEU A 36 1.38 -5.20 1.81
CA LEU A 36 1.10 -4.13 0.86
C LEU A 36 0.93 -2.83 1.63
N GLY A 37 1.45 -1.76 1.07
CA GLY A 37 1.40 -0.45 1.67
C GLY A 37 1.57 0.65 0.65
N THR A 38 1.88 1.83 1.16
CA THR A 38 2.31 2.97 0.34
C THR A 38 3.72 3.35 0.72
N ASP A 39 4.48 3.79 -0.26
CA ASP A 39 5.81 4.39 -0.12
C ASP A 39 5.74 5.92 0.02
N GLN A 40 4.52 6.47 0.09
CA GLN A 40 4.27 7.91 0.13
C GLN A 40 3.36 8.27 1.30
N ASP A 41 3.69 9.37 1.97
CA ASP A 41 2.79 9.97 2.93
C ASP A 41 1.68 10.72 2.19
N PHE A 42 0.44 10.53 2.64
CA PHE A 42 -0.70 11.26 2.09
C PHE A 42 -1.48 12.00 3.15
N TRP A 43 -1.57 13.32 2.96
CA TRP A 43 -2.36 14.23 3.77
C TRP A 43 -3.53 14.76 2.96
N LEU A 44 -4.72 14.65 3.53
CA LEU A 44 -5.92 15.25 2.97
C LEU A 44 -6.41 16.34 3.93
N ALA A 45 -6.72 17.51 3.39
CA ALA A 45 -7.37 18.57 4.14
C ALA A 45 -8.88 18.39 4.00
N LEU A 46 -9.53 17.95 5.08
CA LEU A 46 -10.97 17.73 5.09
C LEU A 46 -11.57 18.10 6.46
N PRO A 47 -12.86 18.42 6.53
CA PRO A 47 -13.53 18.65 7.80
C PRO A 47 -13.43 17.42 8.69
N LYS A 48 -13.22 17.58 10.01
CA LYS A 48 -13.19 16.43 10.96
C LYS A 48 -14.43 15.53 10.85
N THR A 49 -15.58 16.11 10.50
CA THR A 49 -16.85 15.40 10.29
C THR A 49 -16.83 14.46 9.08
N GLU A 50 -15.94 14.69 8.11
CA GLU A 50 -15.82 13.87 6.91
C GLU A 50 -14.75 12.77 7.03
N VAL A 51 -13.80 12.90 7.97
CA VAL A 51 -12.79 11.87 8.26
C VAL A 51 -13.39 10.46 8.43
N PRO A 52 -14.45 10.22 9.22
CA PRO A 52 -15.06 8.89 9.33
C PRO A 52 -15.81 8.43 8.06
N ASN A 53 -16.12 9.35 7.13
CA ASN A 53 -16.76 9.01 5.85
C ASN A 53 -15.75 8.58 4.78
N ILE A 54 -14.45 8.86 4.99
CA ILE A 54 -13.39 8.43 4.08
C ILE A 54 -13.17 6.93 4.24
N LYS A 55 -13.28 6.21 3.12
CA LYS A 55 -13.00 4.78 3.01
C LYS A 55 -11.78 4.59 2.12
N ALA A 56 -10.77 3.92 2.62
CA ALA A 56 -9.67 3.43 1.80
C ALA A 56 -10.03 2.06 1.23
N LYS A 57 -9.93 1.92 -0.09
CA LYS A 57 -9.99 0.63 -0.77
C LYS A 57 -8.72 0.47 -1.57
N TYR A 58 -8.19 -0.75 -1.62
CA TYR A 58 -7.10 -1.07 -2.52
C TYR A 58 -7.64 -1.94 -3.65
N VAL A 59 -7.10 -1.72 -4.85
CA VAL A 59 -7.41 -2.45 -6.06
C VAL A 59 -6.09 -2.98 -6.60
N LEU A 60 -6.02 -4.31 -6.77
CA LEU A 60 -4.85 -4.96 -7.35
C LEU A 60 -4.95 -4.93 -8.87
N ASP A 61 -3.82 -4.71 -9.54
CA ASP A 61 -3.77 -4.75 -11.01
C ASP A 61 -4.03 -6.16 -11.55
N LYS A 62 -3.70 -7.17 -10.73
CA LYS A 62 -3.91 -8.60 -11.03
C LYS A 62 -4.80 -9.22 -9.95
N LYS A 63 -5.59 -10.23 -10.35
CA LYS A 63 -6.41 -11.01 -9.39
C LYS A 63 -5.57 -11.73 -8.33
N GLU A 64 -4.36 -12.12 -8.70
CA GLU A 64 -3.46 -12.90 -7.88
C GLU A 64 -2.06 -12.31 -7.99
N LEU A 65 -1.35 -12.25 -6.87
CA LEU A 65 0.04 -11.82 -6.84
C LEU A 65 0.94 -13.03 -7.01
N GLU A 66 1.85 -12.95 -7.98
CA GLU A 66 2.81 -14.02 -8.29
C GLU A 66 4.23 -13.51 -8.08
N ALA A 67 5.09 -14.35 -7.51
CA ALA A 67 6.51 -14.04 -7.40
C ALA A 67 7.23 -14.09 -8.77
N PRO A 68 8.28 -13.29 -8.97
CA PRO A 68 8.97 -12.47 -7.99
C PRO A 68 8.37 -11.06 -7.92
N LEU A 69 8.25 -10.54 -6.70
CA LEU A 69 7.93 -9.13 -6.45
C LEU A 69 9.14 -8.46 -5.81
N ALA A 70 9.61 -7.37 -6.39
CA ALA A 70 10.60 -6.52 -5.73
C ALA A 70 9.96 -5.76 -4.57
N ALA A 71 10.78 -5.24 -3.64
CA ALA A 71 10.30 -4.28 -2.65
C ALA A 71 9.93 -2.96 -3.34
N HIS A 72 8.92 -2.27 -2.84
CA HIS A 72 8.38 -1.03 -3.41
C HIS A 72 7.87 -1.20 -4.85
N GLN A 73 7.57 -2.44 -5.26
CA GLN A 73 7.01 -2.71 -6.56
C GLN A 73 5.52 -2.37 -6.54
N ARG A 74 5.08 -1.57 -7.52
CA ARG A 74 3.66 -1.30 -7.73
C ARG A 74 2.93 -2.59 -8.12
N VAL A 75 1.89 -2.93 -7.36
CA VAL A 75 1.03 -4.10 -7.58
C VAL A 75 -0.44 -3.73 -7.73
N GLY A 76 -0.75 -2.45 -7.63
CA GLY A 76 -2.09 -1.92 -7.76
C GLY A 76 -2.17 -0.45 -7.39
N GLU A 77 -3.31 -0.07 -6.84
CA GLU A 77 -3.61 1.28 -6.40
C GLU A 77 -4.52 1.32 -5.16
N ILE A 78 -4.33 2.33 -4.34
CA ILE A 78 -5.20 2.67 -3.21
C ILE A 78 -6.12 3.78 -3.69
N GLN A 79 -7.41 3.52 -3.69
CA GLN A 79 -8.46 4.48 -3.99
C GLN A 79 -9.11 4.93 -2.69
N LEU A 80 -9.02 6.24 -2.43
CA LEU A 80 -9.74 6.87 -1.33
C LEU A 80 -11.12 7.29 -1.82
N TYR A 81 -12.14 6.81 -1.13
CA TYR A 81 -13.54 7.14 -1.39
C TYR A 81 -14.04 8.08 -0.30
N ASP A 82 -14.57 9.24 -0.68
CA ASP A 82 -15.46 10.02 0.18
C ASP A 82 -16.90 9.71 -0.20
N ARG A 83 -17.63 9.08 0.74
CA ARG A 83 -18.99 8.58 0.55
C ARG A 83 -19.09 7.57 -0.61
N ASP A 84 -19.21 8.06 -1.84
CA ASP A 84 -19.33 7.29 -3.09
C ASP A 84 -18.45 7.82 -4.23
N LYS A 85 -17.64 8.86 -3.99
CA LYS A 85 -16.74 9.45 -4.98
C LYS A 85 -15.30 9.15 -4.63
N VAL A 86 -14.53 8.75 -5.64
CA VAL A 86 -13.08 8.62 -5.50
C VAL A 86 -12.50 10.02 -5.41
N VAL A 87 -11.88 10.34 -4.29
CA VAL A 87 -11.26 11.64 -4.05
C VAL A 87 -9.81 11.68 -4.48
N ALA A 88 -9.11 10.54 -4.46
CA ALA A 88 -7.79 10.41 -5.05
C ALA A 88 -7.24 8.96 -5.06
N HIS A 89 -6.12 8.79 -5.74
CA HIS A 89 -5.50 7.51 -6.08
C HIS A 89 -4.01 7.52 -5.71
N TRP A 90 -3.52 6.45 -5.09
CA TRP A 90 -2.11 6.24 -4.78
C TRP A 90 -1.61 4.91 -5.32
N PRO A 91 -0.33 4.80 -5.67
CA PRO A 91 0.25 3.50 -5.97
C PRO A 91 0.23 2.61 -4.73
N LEU A 92 -0.29 1.38 -4.89
CA LEU A 92 -0.15 0.33 -3.89
C LEU A 92 1.14 -0.42 -4.22
N VAL A 93 2.05 -0.45 -3.26
CA VAL A 93 3.36 -1.07 -3.42
C VAL A 93 3.57 -2.18 -2.39
N THR A 94 4.44 -3.13 -2.73
CA THR A 94 4.94 -4.12 -1.79
C THR A 94 5.90 -3.46 -0.78
N LEU A 95 5.75 -3.77 0.50
CA LEU A 95 6.68 -3.28 1.52
C LEU A 95 7.94 -4.14 1.60
N GLU A 96 7.84 -5.40 1.19
CA GLU A 96 8.93 -6.37 1.24
C GLU A 96 9.14 -7.02 -0.14
N PRO A 97 10.38 -7.44 -0.46
CA PRO A 97 10.62 -8.27 -1.61
C PRO A 97 10.15 -9.70 -1.35
N VAL A 98 9.56 -10.33 -2.37
CA VAL A 98 9.16 -11.74 -2.38
C VAL A 98 9.79 -12.42 -3.57
N ASN A 99 10.66 -13.38 -3.28
CA ASN A 99 11.40 -14.10 -4.29
C ASN A 99 10.61 -15.31 -4.78
N LYS A 100 11.03 -15.93 -5.89
CA LYS A 100 10.43 -17.20 -6.32
C LYS A 100 10.77 -18.31 -5.33
N GLY A 101 9.77 -19.07 -4.91
CA GLY A 101 9.92 -20.27 -4.09
C GLY A 101 10.83 -21.29 -4.78
N GLY A 102 11.86 -21.75 -4.07
CA GLY A 102 12.75 -22.83 -4.54
C GLY A 102 14.10 -22.40 -5.13
N PHE A 103 14.38 -21.10 -5.33
CA PHE A 103 15.64 -20.66 -5.97
C PHE A 103 16.78 -20.20 -5.03
N PHE A 104 16.52 -19.91 -3.76
CA PHE A 104 17.52 -19.25 -2.88
C PHE A 104 18.32 -20.16 -1.95
N SER A 105 18.02 -21.46 -1.86
CA SER A 105 18.90 -22.40 -1.14
C SER A 105 20.32 -22.49 -1.75
N ARG A 106 20.57 -21.95 -2.95
CA ARG A 106 21.86 -22.08 -3.66
C ARG A 106 22.66 -20.78 -3.82
N LEU A 107 22.07 -19.61 -3.58
CA LEU A 107 22.77 -18.32 -3.74
C LEU A 107 23.61 -17.94 -2.50
N GLY A 108 23.28 -18.49 -1.32
CA GLY A 108 24.10 -18.32 -0.12
C GLY A 108 25.41 -19.12 -0.14
N ASP A 109 25.43 -20.30 -0.77
CA ASP A 109 26.61 -21.18 -0.78
C ASP A 109 27.76 -20.64 -1.66
N TYR A 110 27.48 -19.81 -2.66
CA TYR A 110 28.52 -19.23 -3.51
C TYR A 110 29.30 -18.09 -2.83
N LEU A 111 28.71 -17.42 -1.84
CA LEU A 111 29.34 -16.32 -1.09
C LEU A 111 30.17 -16.80 0.11
N HIS A 112 29.94 -18.02 0.61
CA HIS A 112 30.69 -18.54 1.76
C HIS A 112 31.96 -19.32 1.38
N HIS A 113 32.13 -19.71 0.12
CA HIS A 113 33.28 -20.55 -0.29
C HIS A 113 34.44 -19.81 -0.97
N THR A 114 34.36 -18.47 -1.09
CA THR A 114 35.45 -17.64 -1.65
C THR A 114 35.79 -16.46 -0.74
N LEU A 115 36.32 -16.79 0.45
CA LEU A 115 37.21 -15.92 1.21
C LEU A 115 38.19 -16.76 2.05
#